data_AF-A0A661PEV8-F1
#
_entry.id   AF-A0A661PEV8-F1
#
_cell.length_a   1.000
_cell.length_b   1.000
_cell.length_c   1.000
_cell.angle_alpha   90.00
_cell.angle_beta   90.00
_cell.angle_gamma   90.00
#
_symmetry.space_group_name_H-M   'P 1'
#
loop_
_entity.id
_entity.type
_entity.pdbx_description
1 polymer ?
#
loop_
_entity_poly.entity_id
_entity_poly.type
_entity_poly.pdbx_seq_one_letter_code
_entity_poly.pdbx_strand_id
1 'polypeptide(L)'
;MALYTFEDRKPDVAATAYVSPTAQVIGDVAIGERCYIGHGAILRGDYGSIEIGDETAVEEGVIVHARPQDWTRIGKRVTIGHG
;
A
#
# COMPACT_ATOMS: atom_id res chain seq x y z
N MET A 1 -8.10 -11.27 -5.43
CA MET A 1 -7.53 -10.12 -6.19
C MET A 1 -7.04 -9.15 -5.14
N ALA A 2 -5.82 -8.62 -5.26
CA ALA A 2 -5.25 -7.76 -4.22
C ALA A 2 -5.35 -6.26 -4.56
N LEU A 3 -5.52 -5.91 -5.83
CA LEU A 3 -5.53 -4.53 -6.32
C LEU A 3 -6.94 -4.15 -6.77
N TYR A 4 -7.43 -3.01 -6.31
CA TYR A 4 -8.79 -2.53 -6.55
C TYR A 4 -8.76 -1.08 -7.01
N THR A 5 -9.35 -0.83 -8.18
CA THR A 5 -9.65 0.53 -8.64
C THR A 5 -10.79 1.11 -7.82
N PHE A 6 -10.65 2.35 -7.37
CA PHE A 6 -11.71 3.11 -6.71
C PHE A 6 -11.93 4.41 -7.48
N GLU A 7 -13.14 4.60 -8.01
CA GLU A 7 -13.45 5.64 -9.01
C GLU A 7 -12.48 5.53 -10.20
N ASP A 8 -11.75 6.60 -10.51
CA ASP A 8 -10.75 6.65 -11.60
C ASP A 8 -9.32 6.39 -11.11
N ARG A 9 -9.14 6.04 -9.82
CA ARG A 9 -7.82 5.87 -9.19
C ARG A 9 -7.50 4.39 -9.04
N LYS A 10 -6.36 4.00 -9.60
CA LYS A 10 -5.84 2.63 -9.59
C LYS A 10 -4.52 2.58 -8.80
N PRO A 11 -4.26 1.51 -8.05
CA PRO A 11 -2.95 1.31 -7.45
C PRO A 11 -1.85 1.30 -8.51
N ASP A 12 -0.75 2.00 -8.22
CA ASP A 12 0.50 1.95 -8.99
C ASP A 12 1.52 1.12 -8.22
N VAL A 13 1.89 -0.04 -8.74
CA VAL A 13 2.70 -1.03 -8.04
C VAL A 13 3.89 -1.38 -8.90
N ALA A 14 5.09 -1.13 -8.38
CA ALA A 14 6.33 -1.52 -9.03
C ALA A 14 6.35 -3.02 -9.33
N ALA A 15 6.88 -3.40 -10.50
CA ALA A 15 6.89 -4.80 -10.95
C ALA A 15 7.71 -5.74 -10.04
N THR A 16 8.63 -5.19 -9.24
CA THR A 16 9.45 -5.96 -8.28
C THR A 16 8.85 -6.03 -6.87
N ALA A 17 7.75 -5.32 -6.60
CA ALA A 17 7.08 -5.41 -5.31
C ALA A 17 6.31 -6.73 -5.20
N TYR A 18 6.36 -7.34 -4.02
CA TYR A 18 5.49 -8.46 -3.68
C TYR A 18 4.22 -7.94 -3.01
N VAL A 19 3.07 -8.27 -3.58
CA VAL A 19 1.76 -8.02 -2.96
C VAL A 19 1.07 -9.35 -2.72
N SER A 20 0.79 -9.67 -1.45
CA SER A 20 0.09 -10.88 -1.10
C SER A 20 -1.28 -10.98 -1.79
N PRO A 21 -1.69 -12.17 -2.30
CA PRO A 21 -3.02 -12.36 -2.86
C PRO A 21 -4.19 -12.06 -1.92
N THR A 22 -3.95 -12.03 -0.60
CA THR A 22 -4.94 -11.71 0.43
C THR A 22 -4.86 -10.28 0.96
N ALA A 23 -3.88 -9.48 0.51
CA ALA A 23 -3.85 -8.06 0.80
C ALA A 23 -4.96 -7.32 0.05
N GLN A 24 -5.28 -6.10 0.50
CA GLN A 24 -6.21 -5.19 -0.17
C GLN A 24 -5.54 -3.84 -0.38
N VAL A 25 -5.20 -3.52 -1.63
CA VAL A 25 -4.65 -2.23 -2.07
C VAL A 25 -5.71 -1.53 -2.92
N ILE A 26 -6.22 -0.40 -2.43
CA ILE A 26 -7.45 0.21 -2.93
C ILE A 26 -7.20 1.68 -3.26
N GLY A 27 -7.54 2.09 -4.48
CA GLY A 27 -7.53 3.50 -4.89
C GLY A 27 -6.13 4.06 -5.15
N ASP A 28 -5.86 5.26 -4.63
CA ASP A 28 -4.62 6.01 -4.88
C ASP A 28 -3.49 5.58 -3.96
N VAL A 29 -2.83 4.50 -4.34
CA VAL A 29 -1.72 3.90 -3.62
C VAL A 29 -0.56 3.68 -4.57
N ALA A 30 0.59 4.28 -4.27
CA ALA A 30 1.85 4.05 -4.95
C ALA A 30 2.76 3.16 -4.10
N ILE A 31 3.24 2.05 -4.67
CA ILE A 31 4.15 1.10 -4.02
C ILE A 31 5.46 1.03 -4.81
N GLY A 32 6.55 1.41 -4.16
CA GLY A 32 7.91 1.42 -4.73
C GLY A 32 8.52 0.04 -4.95
N GLU A 33 9.75 0.03 -5.45
CA GLU A 33 10.48 -1.18 -5.84
C GLU A 33 10.82 -2.05 -4.62
N ARG A 34 10.80 -3.38 -4.80
CA ARG A 34 11.19 -4.38 -3.79
C ARG A 34 10.44 -4.25 -2.45
N CYS A 35 9.24 -3.68 -2.46
CA CYS A 35 8.39 -3.66 -1.28
C CYS A 35 7.77 -5.03 -1.00
N TYR A 36 7.47 -5.30 0.27
CA TYR A 36 6.71 -6.45 0.72
C TYR A 36 5.39 -5.99 1.32
N ILE A 37 4.26 -6.40 0.74
CA ILE A 37 2.93 -6.18 1.30
C ILE A 37 2.36 -7.53 1.77
N GLY A 38 2.30 -7.68 3.09
CA GLY A 38 1.98 -8.92 3.79
C GLY A 38 0.52 -9.37 3.65
N HIS A 39 0.27 -10.61 4.08
CA HIS A 39 -1.07 -11.20 4.04
C HIS A 39 -2.05 -10.41 4.91
N GLY A 40 -3.23 -10.12 4.36
CA GLY A 40 -4.27 -9.38 5.07
C GLY A 40 -3.98 -7.90 5.32
N ALA A 41 -2.85 -7.35 4.83
CA ALA A 41 -2.58 -5.93 4.89
C ALA A 41 -3.61 -5.14 4.07
N ILE A 42 -4.03 -3.98 4.56
CA ILE A 42 -5.02 -3.09 3.92
C ILE A 42 -4.39 -1.71 3.70
N LEU A 43 -4.19 -1.33 2.44
CA LEU A 43 -3.74 -0.01 2.04
C LEU A 43 -4.90 0.67 1.30
N ARG A 44 -5.59 1.60 1.96
CA ARG A 44 -6.82 2.21 1.43
C ARG A 44 -6.64 3.71 1.19
N GLY A 45 -6.36 4.06 -0.07
CA GLY A 45 -6.23 5.42 -0.60
C GLY A 45 -7.52 5.88 -1.29
N ASP A 46 -8.66 5.79 -0.60
CA ASP A 46 -9.98 6.19 -1.13
C ASP A 46 -10.33 7.66 -0.82
N TYR A 47 -9.93 8.20 0.33
CA TYR A 47 -10.12 9.63 0.64
C TYR A 47 -8.88 10.48 0.34
N GLY A 48 -7.70 9.89 0.44
CA GLY A 48 -6.41 10.53 0.17
C GLY A 48 -5.47 9.57 -0.53
N SER A 49 -4.17 9.86 -0.48
CA SER A 49 -3.13 9.12 -1.21
C SER A 49 -2.18 8.43 -0.25
N ILE A 50 -1.71 7.24 -0.64
CA ILE A 50 -0.70 6.49 0.11
C ILE A 50 0.54 6.33 -0.77
N GLU A 51 1.71 6.58 -0.19
CA GLU A 51 3.01 6.37 -0.83
C GLU A 51 3.88 5.46 0.03
N ILE A 52 4.30 4.33 -0.53
CA ILE A 52 5.22 3.38 0.09
C ILE A 52 6.56 3.46 -0.64
N GLY A 53 7.58 3.95 0.03
CA GLY A 53 8.94 4.04 -0.51
C GLY A 53 9.62 2.68 -0.66
N ASP A 54 10.57 2.60 -1.59
CA ASP A 54 11.32 1.37 -1.94
C ASP A 54 11.85 0.59 -0.72
N GLU A 55 11.93 -0.73 -0.88
CA GLU A 55 12.48 -1.68 0.10
C GLU A 55 11.76 -1.64 1.46
N THR A 56 10.47 -1.27 1.46
CA THR A 56 9.65 -1.22 2.67
C THR A 56 8.84 -2.50 2.86
N ALA A 57 8.78 -2.96 4.10
CA ALA A 57 7.92 -4.06 4.51
C ALA A 57 6.69 -3.52 5.25
N VAL A 58 5.52 -3.74 4.68
CA VAL A 58 4.21 -3.60 5.32
C VAL A 58 3.77 -5.02 5.68
N GLU A 59 3.97 -5.41 6.93
CA GLU A 59 3.75 -6.80 7.35
C GLU A 59 2.27 -7.15 7.47
N GLU A 60 1.98 -8.38 7.88
CA GLU A 60 0.63 -8.94 7.96
C GLU A 60 -0.32 -8.10 8.81
N GLY A 61 -1.57 -7.98 8.34
CA GLY A 61 -2.64 -7.31 9.07
C GLY A 61 -2.57 -5.78 9.09
N VAL A 62 -1.43 -5.17 8.73
CA VAL A 62 -1.22 -3.72 8.79
C VAL A 62 -2.28 -2.97 8.01
N ILE A 63 -2.87 -1.95 8.65
CA ILE A 63 -3.84 -1.05 8.02
C ILE A 63 -3.22 0.33 7.82
N VAL A 64 -3.16 0.78 6.56
CA VAL A 64 -2.74 2.12 6.16
C VAL A 64 -3.91 2.85 5.52
N HIS A 65 -4.16 4.07 5.99
CA HIS A 65 -5.20 4.95 5.48
C HIS A 65 -4.67 6.37 5.36
N ALA A 66 -5.29 7.20 4.52
CA ALA A 66 -4.96 8.61 4.36
C ALA A 66 -6.15 9.49 4.76
N ARG A 67 -5.87 10.70 5.26
CA ARG A 67 -6.93 11.69 5.49
C ARG A 67 -7.45 12.23 4.15
N PRO A 68 -8.69 12.76 4.08
CA PRO A 68 -9.19 13.38 2.85
C PRO A 68 -8.22 14.40 2.27
N GLN A 69 -7.89 14.25 0.99
CA GLN A 69 -7.03 15.17 0.22
C GLN A 69 -5.60 15.32 0.77
N ASP A 70 -5.13 14.36 1.56
CA ASP A 70 -3.81 14.37 2.19
C ASP A 70 -3.04 13.07 1.90
N TRP A 71 -1.78 13.02 2.32
CA TRP A 71 -0.87 11.91 2.08
C TRP A 71 -0.49 11.17 3.36
N THR A 72 -0.53 9.85 3.30
CA THR A 72 0.24 8.98 4.20
C THR A 72 1.48 8.51 3.47
N ARG A 73 2.65 9.07 3.82
CA ARG A 73 3.94 8.72 3.21
C ARG A 73 4.77 7.87 4.15
N ILE A 74 5.09 6.66 3.73
CA ILE A 74 6.03 5.77 4.39
C ILE A 74 7.32 5.80 3.57
N GLY A 75 8.43 6.14 4.23
CA GLY A 75 9.73 6.31 3.59
C GLY A 75 10.32 5.01 3.04
N LYS A 76 11.56 5.06 2.57
CA LYS A 76 12.30 3.89 2.07
C LYS A 76 12.91 3.09 3.21
N ARG A 77 13.03 1.76 3.03
CA ARG A 77 13.65 0.85 4.01
C ARG A 77 13.02 0.94 5.40
N VAL A 78 11.69 1.00 5.43
CA VAL A 78 10.90 0.98 6.66
C VAL A 78 10.35 -0.43 6.87
N THR A 79 10.20 -0.83 8.13
CA THR A 79 9.42 -2.01 8.52
C THR A 79 8.25 -1.54 9.37
N ILE A 80 7.03 -1.84 8.93
CA ILE A 80 5.82 -1.70 9.74
C ILE A 80 5.44 -3.10 10.18
N GLY A 81 5.64 -3.35 11.48
CA GLY A 81 5.41 -4.66 12.09
C GLY A 81 3.94 -5.09 12.03
N HIS A 82 3.71 -6.40 12.15
CA HIS A 82 2.37 -7.00 12.12
C HIS A 82 1.34 -6.28 13.03
N GLY A 83 0.08 -6.21 12.58
CA GLY A 83 -1.02 -5.64 13.38
C GLY A 83 -2.21 -5.14 12.59
#